data_AF-A0A973GLW4-F1
#
_entry.id   AF-A0A973GLW4-F1
#
_cell.length_a   1.000
_cell.length_b   1.000
_cell.length_c   1.000
_cell.angle_alpha   90.00
_cell.angle_beta   90.00
_cell.angle_gamma   90.00
#
_symmetry.space_group_name_H-M   'P 1'
#
loop_
_entity.id
_entity.type
_entity.pdbx_description
1 polymer ?
#
loop_
_entity_poly.entity_id
_entity_poly.type
_entity_poly.pdbx_seq_one_letter_code
_entity_poly.pdbx_strand_id
1 'polypeptide(L)'
;MHDRFQQLLSAINPVDISLAPAVQARLDDLTKPQGSLGRLEEIVMKYALATGTSDPVLLKKKVFCFAADHGVAAEGVSAFPAQVTPQMVYNMLGGGAAINVLSRHAGADLEVIDMGVNHDFAQHPMLRCFKVRHGSSNLAQGPAMSVDEALQAIMTGASLAIEAR
;
A
#
# COMPACT_ATOMS: atom_id res chain seq x y z
N MET A 1 20.02 -0.95 9.79
CA MET A 1 18.65 -1.08 9.24
C MET A 1 17.73 -1.79 10.22
N HIS A 2 18.21 -2.87 10.86
CA HIS A 2 17.48 -3.62 11.89
C HIS A 2 16.96 -2.73 13.05
N ASP A 3 17.78 -1.85 13.61
CA ASP A 3 17.34 -0.95 14.70
C ASP A 3 16.23 -0.01 14.27
N ARG A 4 16.30 0.54 13.04
CA ARG A 4 15.24 1.39 12.47
C ARG A 4 13.94 0.61 12.28
N PHE A 5 14.04 -0.66 11.91
CA PHE A 5 12.88 -1.53 11.80
C PHE A 5 12.26 -1.81 13.18
N GLN A 6 13.06 -2.10 14.20
CA GLN A 6 12.57 -2.26 15.58
C GLN A 6 11.92 -0.97 16.12
N GLN A 7 12.52 0.18 15.85
CA GLN A 7 11.93 1.49 16.19
C GLN A 7 10.57 1.69 15.51
N LEU A 8 10.45 1.36 14.22
CA LEU A 8 9.19 1.42 13.49
C LEU A 8 8.13 0.52 14.15
N LEU A 9 8.49 -0.72 14.48
CA LEU A 9 7.58 -1.66 15.15
C LEU A 9 7.13 -1.13 16.52
N SER A 10 8.04 -0.57 17.32
CA SER A 10 7.70 0.00 18.62
C SER A 10 6.81 1.25 18.54
N ALA A 11 6.75 1.91 17.39
CA ALA A 11 5.90 3.08 17.17
C ALA A 11 4.46 2.72 16.79
N ILE A 12 4.17 1.44 16.50
CA ILE A 12 2.82 0.97 16.18
C ILE A 12 2.09 0.65 17.49
N ASN A 13 1.20 1.55 17.90
CA ASN A 13 0.40 1.38 19.10
C ASN A 13 -0.98 0.76 18.80
N PRO A 14 -1.55 -0.01 19.74
CA PRO A 14 -2.97 -0.35 19.69
C PRO A 14 -3.85 0.91 19.60
N VAL A 15 -5.00 0.79 18.95
CA VAL A 15 -5.98 1.89 18.93
C VAL A 15 -6.56 2.13 20.33
N ASP A 16 -6.93 3.37 20.62
CA ASP A 16 -7.55 3.72 21.90
C ASP A 16 -9.04 3.34 21.92
N ILE A 17 -9.35 2.19 22.53
CA ILE A 17 -10.71 1.66 22.64
C ILE A 17 -11.60 2.53 23.53
N SER A 18 -11.03 3.37 24.41
CA SER A 18 -11.83 4.26 25.27
C SER A 18 -12.60 5.33 24.47
N LEU A 19 -12.22 5.55 23.21
CA LEU A 19 -12.90 6.44 22.27
C LEU A 19 -14.19 5.82 21.69
N ALA A 20 -14.32 4.49 21.71
CA ALA A 20 -15.43 3.79 21.05
C ALA A 20 -16.83 4.25 21.53
N PRO A 21 -17.09 4.47 22.83
CA PRO A 21 -18.38 5.00 23.29
C PRO A 21 -18.70 6.39 22.71
N ALA A 22 -17.70 7.27 22.57
CA ALA A 22 -17.91 8.59 21.99
C ALA A 22 -18.21 8.52 20.48
N VAL A 23 -17.57 7.61 19.76
CA VAL A 23 -17.86 7.35 18.34
C VAL A 23 -19.28 6.78 18.16
N GLN A 24 -19.66 5.81 19.00
CA GLN A 24 -20.99 5.20 18.95
C GLN A 24 -22.09 6.22 19.27
N ALA A 25 -21.90 7.04 20.30
CA ALA A 25 -22.85 8.09 20.67
C ALA A 25 -23.09 9.07 19.51
N ARG A 26 -22.04 9.46 18.79
CA ARG A 26 -22.17 10.28 17.58
C ARG A 26 -22.93 9.55 16.48
N LEU A 27 -22.62 8.28 16.22
CA LEU A 27 -23.30 7.48 15.19
C LEU A 27 -24.80 7.34 15.49
N ASP A 28 -25.17 7.20 16.77
CA ASP A 28 -26.55 7.05 17.22
C ASP A 28 -27.34 8.38 17.20
N ASP A 29 -26.65 9.52 17.27
CA ASP A 29 -27.23 10.87 17.18
C ASP A 29 -27.51 11.33 15.73
N LEU A 30 -26.99 10.62 14.74
CA LEU A 30 -27.28 10.90 13.33
C LEU A 30 -28.78 10.69 13.04
N THR A 31 -29.33 11.47 12.11
CA THR A 31 -30.73 11.35 11.67
C THR A 31 -30.97 10.08 10.83
N LYS A 32 -30.91 8.93 11.48
CA LYS A 32 -31.11 7.57 10.95
C LYS A 32 -31.62 6.65 12.06
N PRO A 33 -32.35 5.57 11.77
CA PRO A 33 -32.57 4.52 12.76
C PRO A 33 -31.21 3.95 13.22
N GLN A 34 -31.07 3.68 14.52
CA GLN A 34 -29.84 3.12 15.08
C GLN A 34 -29.44 1.83 14.35
N GLY A 35 -28.15 1.71 14.00
CA GLY A 35 -27.60 0.57 13.26
C GLY A 35 -28.04 0.43 11.80
N SER A 36 -28.88 1.32 11.27
CA SER A 36 -29.44 1.16 9.90
C SER A 36 -28.42 1.26 8.77
N LEU A 37 -27.22 1.82 9.01
CA LEU A 37 -26.16 1.86 8.01
C LEU A 37 -25.23 0.63 8.06
N GLY A 38 -25.44 -0.29 9.01
CA GLY A 38 -24.75 -1.57 9.12
C GLY A 38 -23.23 -1.44 9.03
N ARG A 39 -22.64 -2.05 7.99
CA ARG A 39 -21.18 -2.07 7.77
C ARG A 39 -20.54 -0.69 7.65
N LEU A 40 -21.27 0.34 7.27
CA LEU A 40 -20.72 1.70 7.22
C LEU A 40 -20.41 2.22 8.63
N GLU A 41 -21.23 1.90 9.63
CA GLU A 41 -20.98 2.26 11.03
C GLU A 41 -19.73 1.55 11.56
N GLU A 42 -19.56 0.27 11.21
CA GLU A 42 -18.36 -0.51 11.55
C GLU A 42 -17.08 0.09 10.94
N ILE A 43 -17.15 0.55 9.69
CA ILE A 43 -16.02 1.18 8.99
C ILE A 43 -15.67 2.52 9.66
N VAL A 44 -16.68 3.34 9.97
CA VAL A 44 -16.47 4.62 10.68
C VAL A 44 -15.86 4.38 12.05
N MET A 45 -16.33 3.39 12.81
CA MET A 45 -15.74 3.01 14.10
C MET A 45 -14.25 2.68 13.95
N LYS A 46 -13.88 1.80 13.02
CA LYS A 46 -12.48 1.44 12.78
C LYS A 46 -11.64 2.65 12.38
N TYR A 47 -12.16 3.52 11.53
CA TYR A 47 -11.44 4.70 11.06
C TYR A 47 -11.24 5.75 12.17
N ALA A 48 -12.28 6.00 12.99
CA ALA A 48 -12.22 6.88 14.15
C ALA A 48 -11.18 6.41 15.18
N LEU A 49 -11.19 5.11 15.50
CA LEU A 49 -10.20 4.50 16.40
C LEU A 49 -8.77 4.56 15.84
N ALA A 50 -8.60 4.31 14.54
CA ALA A 50 -7.29 4.39 13.88
C ALA A 50 -6.75 5.83 13.79
N THR A 51 -7.63 6.83 13.70
CA THR A 51 -7.25 8.25 13.65
C THR A 51 -7.22 8.92 15.03
N GLY A 52 -7.66 8.22 16.09
CA GLY A 52 -7.67 8.72 17.46
C GLY A 52 -8.67 9.86 17.70
N THR A 53 -9.72 9.97 16.89
CA THR A 53 -10.74 11.02 17.01
C THR A 53 -12.14 10.50 16.72
N SER A 54 -13.15 10.98 17.47
CA SER A 54 -14.56 10.67 17.22
C SER A 54 -15.18 11.48 16.07
N ASP A 55 -14.41 12.42 15.52
CA ASP A 55 -14.76 13.21 14.34
C ASP A 55 -13.69 13.08 13.25
N PRO A 56 -13.56 11.90 12.62
CA PRO A 56 -12.51 11.70 11.64
C PRO A 56 -12.85 12.38 10.30
N VAL A 57 -11.87 13.10 9.73
CA VAL A 57 -11.99 13.74 8.41
C VAL A 57 -11.17 12.97 7.39
N LEU A 58 -11.78 12.63 6.26
CA LEU A 58 -11.09 12.00 5.14
C LEU A 58 -10.49 13.06 4.22
N LEU A 59 -9.20 13.35 4.40
CA LEU A 59 -8.49 14.39 3.64
C LEU A 59 -7.97 13.85 2.30
N LYS A 60 -6.77 13.26 2.32
CA LYS A 60 -6.04 12.81 1.14
C LYS A 60 -6.02 11.29 1.08
N LYS A 61 -6.21 10.75 -0.12
CA LYS A 61 -6.09 9.31 -0.40
C LYS A 61 -4.93 9.11 -1.36
N LYS A 62 -4.12 8.08 -1.10
CA LYS A 62 -2.99 7.74 -1.96
C LYS A 62 -2.91 6.23 -2.13
N VAL A 63 -2.63 5.81 -3.36
CA VAL A 63 -2.37 4.43 -3.73
C VAL A 63 -0.93 4.34 -4.20
N PHE A 64 -0.16 3.48 -3.53
CA PHE A 64 1.17 3.08 -3.98
C PHE A 64 1.06 1.72 -4.68
N CYS A 65 1.39 1.66 -5.96
CA CYS A 65 1.45 0.42 -6.72
C CYS A 65 2.91 -0.05 -6.81
N PHE A 66 3.26 -1.05 -6.01
CA PHE A 66 4.61 -1.61 -5.99
C PHE A 66 4.76 -2.65 -7.10
N ALA A 67 5.74 -2.44 -7.99
CA ALA A 67 6.06 -3.33 -9.09
C ALA A 67 7.41 -4.02 -8.87
N ALA A 68 7.43 -5.34 -9.07
CA ALA A 68 8.63 -6.16 -9.04
C ALA A 68 8.45 -7.44 -9.87
N ASP A 69 9.55 -7.98 -10.39
CA ASP A 69 9.57 -9.30 -11.03
C ASP A 69 9.99 -10.39 -10.05
N HIS A 70 9.58 -11.63 -10.34
CA HIS A 70 9.86 -12.78 -9.49
C HIS A 70 10.58 -13.87 -10.29
N GLY A 71 11.77 -14.28 -9.83
CA GLY A 71 12.59 -15.28 -10.53
C GLY A 71 11.91 -16.65 -10.68
N VAL A 72 10.95 -16.98 -9.81
CA VAL A 72 10.15 -18.21 -9.92
C VAL A 72 9.28 -18.27 -11.18
N ALA A 73 9.03 -17.14 -11.85
CA ALA A 73 8.31 -17.12 -13.12
C ALA A 73 9.00 -17.96 -14.22
N ALA A 74 10.31 -18.21 -14.10
CA ALA A 74 11.05 -19.11 -14.99
C ALA A 74 10.57 -20.57 -14.92
N GLU A 75 9.87 -20.97 -13.85
CA GLU A 75 9.30 -22.31 -13.65
C GLU A 75 7.95 -22.50 -14.38
N GLY A 76 7.52 -21.55 -15.22
CA GLY A 76 6.28 -21.66 -15.99
C GLY A 76 5.00 -21.54 -15.14
N VAL A 77 5.11 -20.99 -13.93
CA VAL A 77 4.00 -20.84 -12.97
C VAL A 77 3.13 -19.61 -13.20
N SER A 78 3.45 -18.78 -14.20
CA SER A 78 2.76 -17.51 -14.48
C SER A 78 1.91 -17.61 -15.75
N ALA A 79 0.71 -17.03 -15.71
CA ALA A 79 -0.18 -16.96 -16.88
C ALA A 79 0.35 -16.03 -18.00
N PHE A 80 1.27 -15.13 -17.66
CA PHE A 80 1.89 -14.18 -18.59
C PHE A 80 3.42 -14.25 -18.51
N PRO A 81 4.14 -13.93 -19.60
CA PRO A 81 5.59 -13.79 -19.57
C PRO A 81 6.06 -12.67 -18.63
N ALA A 82 7.25 -12.81 -18.03
CA ALA A 82 7.83 -11.79 -17.14
C ALA A 82 8.00 -10.41 -17.81
N GLN A 83 8.14 -10.36 -19.13
CA GLN A 83 8.22 -9.11 -19.91
C GLN A 83 6.96 -8.25 -19.82
N VAL A 84 5.84 -8.78 -19.32
CA VAL A 84 4.59 -8.03 -19.15
C VAL A 84 4.69 -7.05 -17.97
N THR A 85 5.52 -7.31 -16.95
CA THR A 85 5.68 -6.40 -15.81
C THR A 85 6.10 -4.99 -16.23
N PRO A 86 7.20 -4.78 -17.00
CA PRO A 86 7.56 -3.44 -17.46
C PRO A 86 6.51 -2.81 -18.38
N GLN A 87 5.84 -3.60 -19.22
CA GLN A 87 4.75 -3.11 -20.06
C GLN A 87 3.58 -2.58 -19.23
N MET A 88 3.24 -3.26 -18.13
CA MET A 88 2.18 -2.82 -17.23
C MET A 88 2.58 -1.56 -16.46
N VAL A 89 3.85 -1.44 -16.07
CA VAL A 89 4.37 -0.19 -15.50
C VAL A 89 4.21 0.94 -16.52
N TYR A 90 4.66 0.78 -17.76
CA TYR A 90 4.45 1.79 -18.81
C TYR A 90 2.97 2.12 -19.02
N ASN A 91 2.08 1.13 -18.98
CA ASN A 91 0.63 1.36 -19.07
C ASN A 91 0.10 2.19 -17.88
N MET A 92 0.57 1.93 -16.67
CA MET A 92 0.24 2.72 -15.48
C MET A 92 0.76 4.15 -15.58
N LEU A 93 1.99 4.35 -16.07
CA LEU A 93 2.58 5.67 -16.29
C LEU A 93 1.84 6.46 -17.40
N GLY A 94 1.34 5.75 -18.42
CA GLY A 94 0.49 6.31 -19.47
C GLY A 94 -0.97 6.53 -19.06
N GLY A 95 -1.38 6.17 -17.84
CA GLY A 95 -2.73 6.40 -17.33
C GLY A 95 -3.79 5.39 -17.79
N GLY A 96 -3.39 4.32 -18.48
CA GLY A 96 -4.28 3.37 -19.16
C GLY A 96 -4.62 2.10 -18.39
N ALA A 97 -4.02 1.87 -17.21
CA ALA A 97 -4.34 0.69 -16.41
C ALA A 97 -5.62 0.88 -15.59
N ALA A 98 -6.24 -0.24 -15.19
CA ALA A 98 -7.46 -0.22 -14.39
C ALA A 98 -7.29 0.58 -13.07
N ILE A 99 -6.12 0.47 -12.43
CA ILE A 99 -5.84 1.21 -11.20
C ILE A 99 -5.84 2.73 -11.43
N ASN A 100 -5.43 3.21 -12.60
CA ASN A 100 -5.51 4.64 -12.92
C ASN A 100 -6.97 5.12 -12.92
N VAL A 101 -7.87 4.35 -13.53
CA VAL A 101 -9.30 4.68 -13.60
C VAL A 101 -9.94 4.65 -12.21
N LEU A 102 -9.68 3.60 -11.45
CA LEU A 102 -10.26 3.41 -10.11
C LEU A 102 -9.74 4.43 -9.10
N SER A 103 -8.44 4.74 -9.12
CA SER A 103 -7.85 5.78 -8.27
C SER A 103 -8.45 7.15 -8.56
N ARG A 104 -8.59 7.54 -9.83
CA ARG A 104 -9.27 8.79 -10.20
C ARG A 104 -10.72 8.82 -9.74
N HIS A 105 -11.46 7.73 -9.95
CA HIS A 105 -12.86 7.62 -9.51
C HIS A 105 -13.00 7.77 -7.98
N ALA A 106 -12.07 7.19 -7.21
CA ALA A 106 -12.06 7.29 -5.75
C ALA A 106 -11.49 8.61 -5.21
N GLY A 107 -10.95 9.48 -6.08
CA GLY A 107 -10.24 10.70 -5.69
C GLY A 107 -8.94 10.40 -4.92
N ALA A 108 -8.19 9.38 -5.36
CA ALA A 108 -6.91 8.99 -4.79
C ALA A 108 -5.76 9.24 -5.76
N ASP A 109 -4.67 9.81 -5.24
CA ASP A 109 -3.41 9.94 -5.98
C ASP A 109 -2.83 8.53 -6.23
N LEU A 110 -2.29 8.29 -7.43
CA LEU A 110 -1.62 7.04 -7.76
C LEU A 110 -0.14 7.30 -8.01
N GLU A 111 0.71 6.48 -7.38
CA GLU A 111 2.14 6.49 -7.58
C GLU A 111 2.65 5.06 -7.79
N VAL A 112 3.46 4.86 -8.83
CA VAL A 112 4.08 3.56 -9.12
C VAL A 112 5.45 3.53 -8.46
N ILE A 113 5.71 2.46 -7.71
CA ILE A 113 6.96 2.25 -7.00
C ILE A 113 7.65 1.04 -7.64
N ASP A 114 8.75 1.28 -8.33
CA ASP A 114 9.61 0.19 -8.81
C ASP A 114 10.47 -0.30 -7.65
N MET A 115 10.10 -1.47 -7.12
CA MET A 115 10.80 -2.16 -6.02
C MET A 115 11.71 -3.27 -6.51
N GLY A 116 11.55 -3.71 -7.75
CA GLY A 116 12.31 -4.84 -8.24
C GLY A 116 11.98 -5.30 -9.64
N VAL A 117 11.50 -4.42 -10.52
CA VAL A 117 11.22 -4.83 -11.91
C VAL A 117 12.55 -5.16 -12.60
N ASN A 118 12.61 -6.23 -13.37
CA ASN A 118 13.78 -6.59 -14.18
C ASN A 118 13.84 -5.73 -15.45
N HIS A 119 13.87 -4.41 -15.27
CA HIS A 119 13.89 -3.40 -16.32
C HIS A 119 14.35 -2.07 -15.74
N ASP A 120 14.99 -1.24 -16.58
CA ASP A 120 15.37 0.12 -16.24
C ASP A 120 14.43 1.12 -16.90
N PHE A 121 13.67 1.85 -16.07
CA PHE A 121 12.76 2.87 -16.55
C PHE A 121 13.45 4.24 -16.64
N ALA A 122 13.06 5.03 -17.64
CA ALA A 122 13.36 6.45 -17.65
C ALA A 122 12.62 7.17 -16.50
N GLN A 123 13.13 8.33 -16.09
CA GLN A 123 12.46 9.16 -15.09
C GLN A 123 11.05 9.52 -15.54
N HIS A 124 10.10 9.45 -14.61
CA HIS A 124 8.70 9.81 -14.86
C HIS A 124 8.08 10.39 -13.58
N PRO A 125 7.22 11.43 -13.65
CA PRO A 125 6.64 12.05 -12.46
C PRO A 125 5.84 11.11 -11.56
N MET A 126 5.21 10.09 -12.14
CA MET A 126 4.44 9.06 -11.41
C MET A 126 5.26 7.83 -11.00
N LEU A 127 6.56 7.77 -11.31
CA LEU A 127 7.42 6.64 -11.01
C LEU A 127 8.48 7.03 -9.99
N ARG A 128 8.52 6.32 -8.86
CA ARG A 128 9.67 6.33 -7.96
C ARG A 128 10.42 5.03 -8.03
N CYS A 129 11.73 5.12 -8.23
CA CYS A 129 12.60 3.97 -8.29
C CYS A 129 13.27 3.75 -6.92
N PHE A 130 12.88 2.66 -6.26
CA PHE A 130 13.51 2.15 -5.05
C PHE A 130 13.91 0.68 -5.23
N LYS A 131 14.33 0.35 -6.46
CA LYS A 131 14.64 -1.00 -6.89
C LYS A 131 15.65 -1.63 -5.94
N VAL A 132 15.25 -2.71 -5.26
CA VAL A 132 16.14 -3.48 -4.39
C VAL A 132 17.10 -4.30 -5.25
N ARG A 133 16.59 -4.88 -6.34
CA ARG A 133 17.33 -5.69 -7.33
C ARG A 133 16.49 -5.89 -8.59
N HIS A 134 17.10 -6.40 -9.65
CA HIS A 134 16.39 -6.80 -10.87
C HIS A 134 15.71 -8.15 -10.71
N GLY A 135 14.47 -8.14 -10.24
CA GLY A 135 13.69 -9.33 -9.92
C GLY A 135 14.22 -10.10 -8.71
N SER A 136 13.32 -10.78 -7.99
CA SER A 136 13.74 -11.71 -6.94
C SER A 136 14.49 -12.90 -7.52
N SER A 137 15.32 -13.56 -6.70
CA SER A 137 15.81 -14.90 -7.02
C SER A 137 14.65 -15.89 -7.16
N ASN A 138 14.93 -17.03 -7.80
CA ASN A 138 13.96 -18.11 -7.93
C ASN A 138 13.78 -18.84 -6.58
N LEU A 139 12.61 -18.67 -5.98
CA LEU A 139 12.30 -19.25 -4.67
C LEU A 139 12.20 -20.78 -4.65
N ALA A 140 12.06 -21.42 -5.82
CA ALA A 140 12.11 -22.88 -5.94
C ALA A 140 13.53 -23.45 -5.78
N GLN A 141 14.55 -22.62 -5.95
CA GLN A 141 15.97 -23.02 -5.91
C GLN A 141 16.71 -22.49 -4.69
N GLY A 142 16.09 -21.61 -3.90
CA GLY A 142 16.71 -20.98 -2.74
C GLY A 142 15.89 -19.78 -2.25
N PRO A 143 16.44 -18.94 -1.35
CA PRO A 143 15.74 -17.74 -0.89
C PRO A 143 15.52 -16.74 -2.03
N ALA A 144 14.34 -16.10 -2.06
CA ALA A 144 13.99 -15.09 -3.05
C ALA A 144 14.86 -13.81 -2.93
N MET A 145 15.31 -13.50 -1.72
CA MET A 145 16.14 -12.34 -1.39
C MET A 145 16.82 -12.56 -0.03
N SER A 146 17.84 -11.75 0.28
CA SER A 146 18.45 -11.72 1.62
C SER A 146 17.53 -11.05 2.64
N VAL A 147 17.82 -11.23 3.93
CA VAL A 147 17.09 -10.53 5.00
C VAL A 147 17.27 -9.02 4.91
N ASP A 148 18.45 -8.54 4.52
CA ASP A 148 18.70 -7.11 4.36
C ASP A 148 17.93 -6.51 3.18
N GLU A 149 17.81 -7.24 2.06
CA GLU A 149 16.98 -6.86 0.91
C GLU A 149 15.50 -6.78 1.31
N ALA A 150 15.01 -7.74 2.11
CA ALA A 150 13.65 -7.73 2.64
C ALA A 150 13.40 -6.53 3.58
N LEU A 151 14.34 -6.26 4.50
CA LEU A 151 14.25 -5.10 5.39
C LEU A 151 14.27 -3.77 4.59
N GLN A 152 15.08 -3.68 3.53
CA GLN A 152 15.10 -2.51 2.65
C GLN A 152 13.74 -2.30 1.98
N ALA A 153 13.12 -3.37 1.48
CA ALA A 153 11.80 -3.28 0.85
C ALA A 153 10.72 -2.81 1.83
N ILE A 154 10.68 -3.39 3.03
CA ILE A 154 9.73 -3.03 4.08
C ILE A 154 9.92 -1.57 4.52
N MET A 155 11.16 -1.17 4.79
CA MET A 155 11.45 0.20 5.24
C MET A 155 11.19 1.25 4.17
N THR A 156 11.31 0.90 2.88
CA THR A 156 10.91 1.77 1.78
C THR A 156 9.41 2.03 1.82
N GLY A 157 8.59 0.96 1.90
CA GLY A 157 7.13 1.08 2.02
C GLY A 157 6.71 1.90 3.24
N ALA A 158 7.35 1.68 4.38
CA ALA A 158 7.09 2.46 5.59
C ALA A 158 7.44 3.95 5.42
N SER A 159 8.56 4.26 4.78
CA SER A 159 8.99 5.64 4.53
C SER A 159 8.01 6.37 3.61
N LEU A 160 7.52 5.69 2.56
CA LEU A 160 6.49 6.22 1.66
C LEU A 160 5.18 6.51 2.38
N ALA A 161 4.76 5.63 3.29
CA ALA A 161 3.54 5.82 4.08
C ALA A 161 3.65 6.99 5.07
N ILE A 162 4.83 7.19 5.68
CA ILE A 162 5.09 8.32 6.58
C ILE A 162 5.11 9.65 5.82
N GLU A 163 5.74 9.68 4.64
CA GLU A 163 5.79 10.84 3.75
C GLU A 163 4.41 11.28 3.25
N ALA A 164 3.48 10.32 3.08
CA ALA A 164 2.16 10.56 2.52
C ALA A 164 1.11 11.09 3.52
N ARG A 165 1.49 11.28 4.79
CA ARG A 165 0.60 11.82 5.83
C ARG A 165 0.14 13.25 5.56
#